data_AF-A0A1R0ZXP9-F1
#
_entry.id   AF-A0A1R0ZXP9-F1
#
_cell.length_a   1.000
_cell.length_b   1.000
_cell.length_c   1.000
_cell.angle_alpha   90.00
_cell.angle_beta   90.00
_cell.angle_gamma   90.00
#
_symmetry.space_group_name_H-M   'P 1'
#
loop_
_entity.id
_entity.type
_entity.pdbx_description
1 polymer ?
#
loop_
_entity_poly.entity_id
_entity_poly.type
_entity_poly.pdbx_seq_one_letter_code
_entity_poly.pdbx_strand_id
1 'polypeptide(L)' 'MTIYSSPSSTDPLEVEIVGTETKLMIVPPGNTVNFIGEGIKSVKVSAKGNELLYIEGKYVISTTIGLHSNPIPLNEQ' A
#
# COMPACT_ATOMS: atom_id res chain seq x y z
N MET A 1 -6.34 -1.80 -1.00
CA MET A 1 -5.71 -0.89 -0.02
C MET A 1 -6.43 0.44 -0.04
N THR A 2 -6.65 1.02 1.13
CA THR A 2 -7.24 2.35 1.31
C THR A 2 -6.35 3.16 2.24
N ILE A 3 -6.07 4.42 1.88
CA ILE A 3 -5.25 5.34 2.67
C ILE A 3 -6.01 6.65 2.79
N TYR A 4 -6.12 7.14 4.01
CA TYR A 4 -6.70 8.42 4.35
C TYR A 4 -5.63 9.32 4.98
N SER A 5 -5.54 10.56 4.51
CA SER A 5 -4.78 11.62 5.16
C SER A 5 -5.74 12.61 5.80
N SER A 6 -5.49 12.97 7.06
CA SER A 6 -6.28 13.95 7.80
C SER A 6 -6.17 15.34 7.15
N PRO A 7 -7.23 16.18 7.21
CA PRO A 7 -7.13 17.59 6.86
C PRO A 7 -6.11 18.36 7.70
N SER A 8 -5.75 17.86 8.89
CA SER A 8 -4.72 18.45 9.76
C SER A 8 -3.28 18.23 9.25
N SER A 9 -3.07 17.31 8.30
CA SER A 9 -1.75 17.06 7.73
C SER A 9 -1.24 18.30 6.97
N THR A 10 0.04 18.63 7.15
CA THR A 10 0.67 19.80 6.52
C THR A 10 1.09 19.54 5.07
N ASP A 11 1.30 18.26 4.72
CA ASP A 11 1.85 17.85 3.43
C ASP A 11 1.15 16.59 2.89
N PRO A 12 1.18 16.37 1.58
CA PRO A 12 0.66 15.16 0.97
C PRO A 12 1.54 13.94 1.30
N LEU A 13 0.88 12.78 1.40
CA LEU A 13 1.58 11.49 1.44
C LEU A 13 1.96 11.04 0.03
N GLU A 14 3.18 10.57 -0.12
CA GLU A 14 3.65 9.79 -1.27
C GLU A 14 3.56 8.30 -0.94
N VAL A 15 2.87 7.55 -1.80
CA VAL A 15 2.66 6.11 -1.64
C VAL A 15 3.26 5.40 -2.84
N GLU A 16 4.24 4.56 -2.59
CA GLU A 16 4.86 3.67 -3.56
C GLU A 16 4.39 2.23 -3.29
N ILE A 17 3.81 1.60 -4.31
CA ILE A 17 3.36 0.21 -4.26
C ILE A 17 4.16 -0.56 -5.30
N VAL A 18 4.92 -1.55 -4.85
CA VAL A 18 5.70 -2.43 -5.72
C VAL A 18 5.00 -3.78 -5.76
N GLY A 19 4.53 -4.19 -6.94
CA GLY A 19 3.95 -5.51 -7.19
C GLY A 19 4.38 -6.08 -8.53
N THR A 20 3.43 -6.60 -9.30
CA THR A 20 3.64 -6.91 -10.73
C THR A 20 4.00 -5.64 -11.50
N GLU A 21 3.40 -4.51 -11.12
CA GLU A 21 3.74 -3.17 -11.59
C GLU A 21 4.11 -2.29 -10.40
N THR A 22 4.87 -1.22 -10.66
CA THR A 22 5.13 -0.17 -9.66
C THR A 22 4.13 0.95 -9.84
N LYS A 23 3.40 1.28 -8.76
CA LYS A 23 2.45 2.39 -8.74
C LYS A 23 2.90 3.45 -7.73
N LEU A 24 3.01 4.68 -8.19
CA LEU A 24 3.18 5.87 -7.36
C LEU A 24 1.85 6.63 -7.25
N MET A 25 1.49 7.02 -6.03
CA MET A 25 0.27 7.77 -5.74
C MET A 25 0.54 8.89 -4.74
N ILE A 26 -0.27 9.93 -4.83
CA ILE A 26 -0.26 11.08 -3.91
C ILE A 26 -1.59 11.04 -3.14
N VAL A 27 -1.54 11.17 -1.82
CA VAL A 27 -2.74 11.33 -0.96
C VAL A 27 -2.70 12.71 -0.32
N PRO A 28 -3.44 13.70 -0.86
CA PRO A 28 -3.48 15.03 -0.28
C PRO A 28 -4.14 15.04 1.11
N PRO A 29 -3.85 16.04 1.96
CA PRO A 29 -4.57 16.24 3.21
C PRO A 29 -6.10 16.27 3.00
N GLY A 30 -6.83 15.63 3.91
CA GLY A 30 -8.29 15.50 3.87
C GLY A 30 -8.84 14.49 2.85
N ASN A 31 -7.98 13.80 2.09
CA ASN A 31 -8.42 12.89 1.04
C ASN A 31 -8.23 11.42 1.41
N THR A 32 -9.04 10.57 0.76
CA THR A 32 -8.89 9.12 0.77
C THR A 32 -8.54 8.64 -0.63
N VAL A 33 -7.51 7.82 -0.75
CA VAL A 33 -7.10 7.18 -2.00
C VAL A 33 -7.20 5.67 -1.84
N ASN A 34 -7.68 5.01 -2.90
CA ASN A 34 -7.86 3.57 -2.97
C ASN A 34 -6.97 2.99 -4.06
N PHE A 35 -6.45 1.79 -3.80
CA PHE A 35 -5.68 1.01 -4.75
C PHE A 35 -6.10 -0.46 -4.71
N ILE A 36 -6.27 -1.05 -5.88
CA ILE A 36 -6.53 -2.47 -6.08
C ILE A 36 -5.48 -2.96 -7.07
N GLY A 37 -4.80 -4.04 -6.73
CA GLY A 37 -3.76 -4.65 -7.56
C GLY A 37 -3.36 -6.02 -7.03
N GLU A 38 -2.65 -6.77 -7.88
CA GLU A 38 -2.23 -8.14 -7.61
C GLU A 38 -0.71 -8.25 -7.51
N GLY A 39 -0.24 -9.34 -6.90
CA GLY A 39 1.20 -9.62 -6.79
C GLY A 39 1.97 -8.56 -5.98
N ILE A 40 1.31 -7.89 -5.04
CA ILE A 40 1.91 -6.81 -4.23
C ILE A 40 2.99 -7.38 -3.31
N LYS A 41 4.19 -6.80 -3.40
CA LYS A 41 5.38 -7.21 -2.63
C LYS A 41 5.69 -6.22 -1.52
N SER A 42 5.54 -4.93 -1.78
CA SER A 42 5.77 -3.90 -0.78
C SER A 42 4.88 -2.68 -0.99
N VAL A 43 4.62 -1.98 0.12
CA VAL A 43 3.99 -0.67 0.14
C VAL A 43 4.83 0.23 1.03
N LYS A 44 5.24 1.37 0.49
CA LYS A 44 5.98 2.41 1.20
C LYS A 44 5.13 3.67 1.24
N VAL A 45 4.86 4.15 2.44
CA VAL A 45 4.20 5.43 2.67
C VAL A 45 5.25 6.38 3.21
N SER A 46 5.43 7.52 2.57
CA SER A 46 6.37 8.56 2.97
C SER A 46 5.74 9.93 2.79
N ALA A 47 6.28 10.92 3.48
CA ALA A 47 5.97 12.33 3.24
C ALA A 47 7.28 13.07 3.00
N LYS A 48 7.27 14.04 2.09
CA LYS A 48 8.38 14.96 1.89
C LYS A 48 8.02 16.26 2.59
N GLY A 49 8.64 16.51 3.72
CA GLY A 49 8.42 17.72 4.50
C GLY A 49 9.70 18.22 5.14
N ASN A 50 9.60 19.36 5.80
CA ASN A 50 10.67 19.99 6.57
C ASN A 50 10.48 19.70 8.09
N GLU A 51 11.17 20.45 8.94
CA GLU A 51 11.09 20.30 10.40
C GLU A 51 9.70 20.54 11.00
N LEU A 52 8.78 21.15 10.24
CA LEU A 52 7.39 21.42 10.65
C LEU A 52 6.38 20.41 10.07
N LEU A 53 6.86 19.31 9.51
CA LEU A 53 6.01 18.26 8.96
C LEU A 53 5.13 17.63 10.04
N TYR A 54 3.82 17.72 9.84
CA TYR A 54 2.83 16.97 10.61
C TYR A 54 1.98 16.13 9.66
N ILE A 55 1.90 14.83 9.94
CA ILE A 55 1.13 13.87 9.16
C ILE A 55 0.27 13.06 10.12
N GLU A 56 -1.02 13.03 9.84
CA GLU A 56 -1.98 12.18 10.53
C GLU A 56 -2.85 11.48 9.50
N GLY A 57 -3.10 10.19 9.71
CA GLY A 57 -3.84 9.40 8.74
C GLY A 57 -4.14 7.99 9.20
N LYS A 58 -4.85 7.26 8.35
CA LYS A 58 -5.21 5.85 8.57
C LYS A 58 -5.01 5.09 7.27
N TYR A 59 -4.61 3.83 7.37
CA TYR A 59 -4.53 2.96 6.22
C TYR A 59 -5.12 1.58 6.54
N VAL A 60 -5.66 0.93 5.51
CA VAL A 60 -6.16 -0.44 5.56
C VAL A 60 -5.62 -1.21 4.36
N ILE A 61 -5.03 -2.37 4.64
CA ILE A 61 -4.59 -3.34 3.64
C ILE A 61 -5.49 -4.57 3.78
N SER A 62 -6.13 -4.93 2.68
CA SER A 62 -6.84 -6.21 2.53
C SER A 62 -6.12 -6.98 1.44
N THR A 63 -5.79 -8.24 1.70
CA THR A 63 -5.03 -9.11 0.80
C THR A 63 -5.59 -10.52 0.80
N THR A 64 -5.53 -11.17 -0.36
CA THR A 64 -5.82 -12.59 -0.53
C THR A 64 -4.51 -13.30 -0.81
N ILE A 65 -4.20 -14.32 -0.01
CA ILE A 65 -2.98 -15.11 -0.17
C ILE A 65 -3.35 -16.45 -0.79
N GLY A 66 -2.87 -16.70 -2.02
CA GLY A 66 -2.96 -18.02 -2.64
C GLY A 66 -1.91 -18.95 -2.02
N LEU A 67 -2.35 -19.99 -1.33
CA LEU A 67 -1.46 -21.05 -0.86
C LEU A 67 -1.27 -22.05 -2.01
N HIS A 68 -0.08 -22.11 -2.58
CA HIS A 68 0.26 -23.18 -3.52
C HIS A 68 0.47 -24.48 -2.75
N SER A 69 -0.48 -25.41 -2.84
CA SER A 69 -0.23 -26.81 -2.51
C SER A 69 0.55 -27.44 -3.66
N ASN A 70 1.83 -27.75 -3.45
CA ASN A 70 2.56 -28.64 -4.36
C ASN A 70 1.86 -30.01 -4.34
N PRO A 71 1.31 -30.50 -5.46
CA PRO A 71 0.85 -31.87 -5.53
C PRO A 71 2.06 -32.79 -5.37
N ILE A 72 1.99 -33.75 -4.44
CA ILE A 72 2.96 -34.84 -4.37
C ILE A 72 2.85 -35.61 -5.69
N PRO A 73 3.94 -35.80 -6.45
CA PRO A 73 3.89 -36.59 -7.68
C PRO A 73 3.43 -38.01 -7.36
N LEU A 74 2.47 -38.51 -8.15
CA LEU A 74 1.83 -39.82 -7.99
C LEU A 74 2.78 -41.03 -8.19
N ASN A 75 4.09 -40.81 -8.33
CA ASN A 75 5.06 -41.82 -8.75
C ASN A 75 5.86 -42.45 -7.60
N GLU A 76 5.46 -42.26 -6.34
CA GLU A 76 6.10 -42.88 -5.16
C GLU A 76 5.10 -43.73 -4.32
N GLN A 77 4.26 -44.54 -4.98
CA GLN A 77 3.44 -45.59 -4.35
C GLN A 77 3.77 -46.97 -4.88
#